data_AF-A0A922SCJ9-F1
#
_entry.id   AF-A0A922SCJ9-F1
#
_cell.length_a   1.000
_cell.length_b   1.000
_cell.length_c   1.000
_cell.angle_alpha   90.00
_cell.angle_beta   90.00
_cell.angle_gamma   90.00
#
_symmetry.space_group_name_H-M   'P 1'
#
loop_
_entity.id
_entity.type
_entity.pdbx_description
1 polymer ?
#
loop_
_entity_poly.entity_id
_entity_poly.type
_entity_poly.pdbx_seq_one_letter_code
_entity_poly.pdbx_strand_id
1 'polypeptide(L)'
;MNSQFNLLEQHLNATENYLKKLNEAVQQDEALNYFNIMALTSSTILSKLRHIQQMLLDTAINIHHGHVDTRLLPQNQLFQELNIISGQLPQQLSLPVDNIQNQLADIYKLLEVKSRLFDKYFIIEITLPLTGDTPFTIYKTIPIPMIKNNNQSITMKTNSEYVAVNVRKETYMQLTNSDLEHCIKIEPRTYVCSLNKPTRNMRNHQIPCEIGAITNITLSKCIYTSESCNNKWITLQKPNTWLYVCCTDCQLQIICEGRMTTKAIRSTGILEAKKDA
;
A
#
# COMPACT_ATOMS: atom_id res chain seq x y z
N MET A 1 -9.81 101.46 -14.13
CA MET A 1 -9.90 100.22 -14.93
C MET A 1 -8.64 99.34 -14.82
N ASN A 2 -7.41 99.88 -14.76
CA ASN A 2 -6.18 99.06 -14.69
C ASN A 2 -5.99 98.21 -13.41
N SER A 3 -6.48 98.63 -12.24
CA SER A 3 -6.24 97.87 -11.00
C SER A 3 -7.01 96.56 -10.93
N GLN A 4 -8.21 96.51 -11.49
CA GLN A 4 -9.03 95.29 -11.53
C GLN A 4 -8.48 94.27 -12.53
N PHE A 5 -7.91 94.72 -13.65
CA PHE A 5 -7.22 93.84 -14.60
C PHE A 5 -5.97 93.22 -13.99
N ASN A 6 -5.14 94.00 -13.29
CA ASN A 6 -3.95 93.47 -12.61
C ASN A 6 -4.30 92.46 -11.49
N LEU A 7 -5.41 92.68 -10.77
CA LEU A 7 -5.88 91.75 -9.75
C LEU A 7 -6.35 90.43 -10.38
N LEU A 8 -7.02 90.50 -11.53
CA LEU A 8 -7.52 89.34 -12.26
C LEU A 8 -6.37 88.51 -12.85
N GLU A 9 -5.33 89.17 -13.36
CA GLU A 9 -4.10 88.53 -13.85
C GLU A 9 -3.31 87.86 -12.72
N GLN A 10 -3.22 88.49 -11.55
CA GLN A 10 -2.63 87.86 -10.36
C GLN A 10 -3.41 86.61 -9.92
N HIS A 11 -4.74 86.66 -9.92
CA HIS A 11 -5.55 85.50 -9.58
C HIS A 11 -5.37 84.38 -10.60
N LEU A 12 -5.38 84.69 -11.90
CA LEU A 12 -5.14 83.71 -12.98
C LEU A 12 -3.79 83.01 -12.82
N ASN A 13 -2.71 83.78 -12.64
CA ASN A 13 -1.36 83.25 -12.42
C ASN A 13 -1.26 82.43 -11.12
N ALA A 14 -1.99 82.81 -10.07
CA ALA A 14 -2.06 82.04 -8.83
C ALA A 14 -2.75 80.69 -9.06
N THR A 15 -3.92 80.67 -9.72
CA THR A 15 -4.62 79.43 -10.07
C THR A 15 -3.80 78.51 -10.97
N GLU A 16 -3.07 79.06 -11.95
CA GLU A 16 -2.22 78.26 -12.82
C GLU A 16 -1.08 77.58 -12.04
N ASN A 17 -0.46 78.32 -11.11
CA ASN A 17 0.54 77.76 -10.19
C ASN A 17 -0.04 76.68 -9.26
N TYR A 18 -1.27 76.85 -8.77
CA TYR A 18 -1.95 75.81 -7.97
C TYR A 18 -2.25 74.56 -8.80
N LEU A 19 -2.76 74.71 -10.03
CA LEU A 19 -3.03 73.60 -10.94
C LEU A 19 -1.75 72.83 -11.27
N LYS A 20 -0.63 73.52 -11.50
CA LYS A 20 0.66 72.89 -11.76
C LYS A 20 1.14 72.05 -10.58
N LYS A 21 1.11 72.60 -9.36
CA LYS A 21 1.46 71.86 -8.13
C LYS A 21 0.55 70.66 -7.88
N LEU A 22 -0.73 70.80 -8.17
CA LEU A 22 -1.71 69.73 -7.99
C LEU A 22 -1.49 68.59 -8.99
N ASN A 23 -1.15 68.92 -10.25
CA ASN A 23 -0.80 67.93 -11.26
C ASN A 23 0.51 67.19 -10.92
N GLU A 24 1.53 67.91 -10.43
CA GLU A 24 2.77 67.30 -9.93
C GLU A 24 2.52 66.34 -8.76
N ALA A 25 1.64 66.71 -7.82
CA ALA A 25 1.25 65.85 -6.69
C ALA A 25 0.47 64.60 -7.15
N VAL A 26 -0.45 64.75 -8.10
CA VAL A 26 -1.21 63.62 -8.68
C VAL A 26 -0.27 62.66 -9.42
N GLN A 27 0.69 63.17 -10.20
CA GLN A 27 1.69 62.33 -10.87
C GLN A 27 2.58 61.57 -9.87
N GLN A 28 2.95 62.21 -8.75
CA GLN A 28 3.70 61.53 -7.68
C GLN A 28 2.88 60.44 -6.99
N ASP A 29 1.60 60.69 -6.71
CA ASP A 29 0.70 59.70 -6.11
C ASP A 29 0.47 58.51 -7.04
N GLU A 30 0.28 58.76 -8.34
CA GLU A 30 0.14 57.71 -9.36
C GLU A 30 1.41 56.85 -9.47
N ALA A 31 2.60 57.48 -9.44
CA ALA A 31 3.87 56.77 -9.44
C ALA A 31 4.08 55.92 -8.17
N LEU A 32 3.71 56.45 -6.99
CA LEU A 32 3.74 55.72 -5.72
C LEU A 32 2.76 54.54 -5.73
N ASN A 33 1.55 54.74 -6.22
CA ASN A 33 0.55 53.68 -6.34
C ASN A 33 1.03 52.57 -7.30
N TYR A 34 1.60 52.94 -8.44
CA TYR A 34 2.18 51.99 -9.38
C TYR A 34 3.32 51.18 -8.76
N PHE A 35 4.21 51.85 -8.01
CA PHE A 35 5.29 51.19 -7.28
C PHE A 35 4.75 50.20 -6.24
N ASN A 36 3.72 50.59 -5.48
CA ASN A 36 3.09 49.71 -4.48
C ASN A 36 2.47 48.46 -5.12
N ILE A 37 1.74 48.63 -6.24
CA ILE A 37 1.19 47.50 -7.00
C ILE A 37 2.31 46.59 -7.50
N MET A 38 3.38 47.15 -8.05
CA MET A 38 4.53 46.36 -8.51
C MET A 38 5.20 45.60 -7.38
N ALA A 39 5.36 46.22 -6.20
CA ALA A 39 5.93 45.59 -5.01
C ALA A 39 5.06 44.42 -4.52
N LEU A 40 3.75 44.62 -4.42
CA LEU A 40 2.78 43.59 -4.03
C LEU A 40 2.73 42.43 -5.03
N THR A 41 2.78 42.74 -6.33
CA THR A 41 2.81 41.73 -7.38
C THR A 41 4.11 40.92 -7.31
N SER A 42 5.24 41.58 -7.12
CA SER A 42 6.54 40.94 -6.97
C SER A 42 6.61 40.05 -5.74
N SER A 43 6.06 40.49 -4.59
CA SER A 43 5.99 39.66 -3.39
C SER A 43 5.12 38.43 -3.61
N THR A 44 4.02 38.57 -4.35
CA THR A 44 3.13 37.46 -4.69
C THR A 44 3.83 36.45 -5.61
N ILE A 45 4.55 36.93 -6.62
CA ILE A 45 5.35 36.07 -7.52
C ILE A 45 6.44 35.34 -6.73
N LEU A 46 7.21 36.04 -5.90
CA LEU A 46 8.23 35.45 -5.04
C LEU A 46 7.65 34.38 -4.11
N SER A 47 6.48 34.64 -3.52
CA SER A 47 5.78 33.67 -2.68
C SER A 47 5.37 32.43 -3.49
N LYS A 48 4.84 32.60 -4.70
CA LYS A 48 4.48 31.48 -5.58
C LYS A 48 5.71 30.67 -6.00
N LEU A 49 6.82 31.34 -6.35
CA LEU A 49 8.08 30.68 -6.69
C LEU A 49 8.64 29.87 -5.52
N ARG A 50 8.63 30.42 -4.31
CA ARG A 50 9.00 29.68 -3.09
C ARG A 50 8.11 28.46 -2.87
N HIS A 51 6.80 28.59 -3.08
CA HIS A 51 5.88 27.47 -2.96
C HIS A 51 6.14 26.37 -3.99
N ILE A 52 6.39 26.73 -5.25
CA ILE A 52 6.75 25.77 -6.31
C ILE A 52 8.07 25.06 -5.96
N GLN A 53 9.07 25.80 -5.50
CA GLN A 53 10.35 25.23 -5.09
C GLN A 53 10.19 24.23 -3.94
N GLN A 54 9.39 24.57 -2.92
CA GLN A 54 9.10 23.67 -1.82
C GLN A 54 8.37 22.41 -2.31
N MET A 55 7.36 22.55 -3.17
CA MET A 55 6.64 21.41 -3.73
C MET A 55 7.55 20.46 -4.53
N LEU A 56 8.45 21.00 -5.34
CA LEU A 56 9.42 20.20 -6.10
C LEU A 56 10.38 19.46 -5.17
N LEU A 57 10.85 20.12 -4.10
CA LEU A 57 11.72 19.52 -3.11
C LEU A 57 10.99 18.40 -2.35
N ASP A 58 9.79 18.67 -1.84
CA ASP A 58 8.96 17.69 -1.14
C ASP A 58 8.67 16.48 -2.04
N THR A 59 8.32 16.74 -3.29
CA THR A 59 8.10 15.71 -4.32
C THR A 59 9.34 14.85 -4.50
N ALA A 60 10.52 15.46 -4.67
CA ALA A 60 11.76 14.73 -4.87
C ALA A 60 12.09 13.86 -3.64
N ILE A 61 11.85 14.38 -2.44
CA ILE A 61 12.01 13.63 -1.17
C ILE A 61 11.01 12.47 -1.11
N ASN A 62 9.75 12.69 -1.46
CA ASN A 62 8.73 11.64 -1.47
C ASN A 62 9.09 10.52 -2.45
N ILE A 63 9.51 10.88 -3.67
CA ILE A 63 9.95 9.91 -4.69
C ILE A 63 11.19 9.15 -4.25
N HIS A 64 12.14 9.81 -3.58
CA HIS A 64 13.32 9.15 -3.02
C HIS A 64 12.94 8.08 -1.98
N HIS A 65 11.86 8.29 -1.22
CA HIS A 65 11.29 7.29 -0.31
C HIS A 65 10.34 6.28 -1.00
N GLY A 66 10.18 6.36 -2.32
CA GLY A 66 9.29 5.47 -3.08
C GLY A 66 7.81 5.81 -2.94
N HIS A 67 7.46 7.02 -2.50
CA HIS A 67 6.08 7.47 -2.34
C HIS A 67 5.66 8.44 -3.45
N VAL A 68 4.50 8.19 -4.04
CA VAL A 68 3.87 9.10 -5.01
C VAL A 68 3.28 10.29 -4.25
N ASP A 69 3.69 11.50 -4.64
CA ASP A 69 3.06 12.71 -4.14
C ASP A 69 1.66 12.85 -4.76
N THR A 70 0.62 12.75 -3.94
CA THR A 70 -0.79 12.85 -4.38
C THR A 70 -1.14 14.20 -5.00
N ARG A 71 -0.32 15.24 -4.78
CA ARG A 71 -0.47 16.53 -5.46
C ARG A 71 -0.08 16.46 -6.93
N LEU A 72 0.82 15.55 -7.30
CA LEU A 72 1.23 15.33 -8.69
C LEU A 72 0.32 14.36 -9.44
N LEU A 73 -0.21 13.36 -8.74
CA LEU A 73 -1.17 12.42 -9.30
C LEU A 73 -2.42 12.37 -8.43
N PRO A 74 -3.33 13.35 -8.62
CA PRO A 74 -4.60 13.40 -7.91
C PRO A 74 -5.49 12.18 -8.25
N GLN A 75 -6.42 11.87 -7.34
CA GLN A 75 -7.26 10.68 -7.43
C GLN A 75 -8.08 10.59 -8.73
N ASN A 76 -8.63 11.72 -9.18
CA ASN A 76 -9.40 11.78 -10.42
C ASN A 76 -8.54 11.51 -11.66
N GLN A 77 -7.30 12.02 -11.67
CA GLN A 77 -6.36 11.76 -12.76
C GLN A 77 -5.93 10.30 -12.77
N LEU A 78 -5.55 9.73 -11.60
CA LEU A 78 -5.22 8.31 -11.49
C LEU A 78 -6.38 7.44 -11.99
N PHE A 79 -7.61 7.73 -11.56
CA PHE A 79 -8.79 6.99 -12.00
C PHE A 79 -8.97 7.02 -13.53
N GLN A 80 -8.79 8.18 -14.16
CA GLN A 80 -8.88 8.32 -15.62
C GLN A 80 -7.80 7.49 -16.32
N GLU A 81 -6.55 7.59 -15.87
CA GLU A 81 -5.44 6.83 -16.44
C GLU A 81 -5.65 5.32 -16.29
N LEU A 82 -6.14 4.86 -15.14
CA LEU A 82 -6.42 3.44 -14.91
C LEU A 82 -7.52 2.91 -15.83
N ASN A 83 -8.56 3.72 -16.12
CA ASN A 83 -9.60 3.32 -17.07
C ASN A 83 -9.03 3.20 -18.49
N ILE A 84 -8.17 4.12 -18.91
CA ILE A 84 -7.48 4.06 -20.21
C ILE A 84 -6.62 2.79 -20.29
N ILE A 85 -5.79 2.55 -19.25
CA ILE A 85 -4.94 1.36 -19.16
C ILE A 85 -5.80 0.11 -19.25
N SER A 86 -6.88 0.02 -18.46
CA SER A 86 -7.75 -1.16 -18.42
C SER A 86 -8.33 -1.53 -19.80
N GLY A 87 -8.62 -0.54 -20.65
CA GLY A 87 -9.12 -0.76 -22.02
C GLY A 87 -8.06 -1.24 -23.01
N GLN A 88 -6.78 -1.18 -22.65
CA GLN A 88 -5.64 -1.54 -23.50
C GLN A 88 -4.90 -2.80 -23.02
N LEU A 89 -5.30 -3.37 -21.87
CA LEU A 89 -4.66 -4.55 -21.33
C LEU A 89 -4.90 -5.79 -22.21
N PRO A 90 -3.87 -6.65 -22.39
CA PRO A 90 -4.07 -7.95 -23.03
C PRO A 90 -4.91 -8.87 -22.12
N GLN A 91 -5.59 -9.86 -22.71
CA GLN A 91 -6.58 -10.71 -22.03
C GLN A 91 -6.08 -11.44 -20.76
N GLN A 92 -4.77 -11.70 -20.65
CA GLN A 92 -4.17 -12.44 -19.54
C GLN A 92 -3.66 -11.55 -18.40
N LEU A 93 -3.74 -10.24 -18.57
CA LEU A 93 -3.32 -9.26 -17.57
C LEU A 93 -4.52 -8.46 -17.07
N SER A 94 -4.48 -8.14 -15.80
CA SER A 94 -5.51 -7.37 -15.10
C SER A 94 -4.86 -6.36 -14.18
N LEU A 95 -5.64 -5.36 -13.79
CA LEU A 95 -5.26 -4.48 -12.69
C LEU A 95 -5.33 -5.28 -11.37
N PRO A 96 -4.47 -4.98 -10.40
CA PRO A 96 -4.38 -5.69 -9.12
C PRO A 96 -5.56 -5.43 -8.15
N VAL A 97 -6.65 -4.83 -8.64
CA VAL A 97 -7.86 -4.50 -7.88
C VAL A 97 -9.09 -4.79 -8.72
N ASP A 98 -10.15 -5.27 -8.08
CA ASP A 98 -11.40 -5.62 -8.76
C ASP A 98 -12.25 -4.37 -9.04
N ASN A 99 -12.24 -3.39 -8.14
CA ASN A 99 -13.01 -2.16 -8.27
C ASN A 99 -12.16 -0.92 -8.00
N ILE A 100 -11.74 -0.28 -9.09
CA ILE A 100 -10.89 0.92 -9.09
C ILE A 100 -11.50 2.05 -8.26
N GLN A 101 -12.83 2.25 -8.29
CA GLN A 101 -13.48 3.36 -7.58
C GLN A 101 -13.39 3.22 -6.05
N ASN A 102 -13.53 2.00 -5.54
CA ASN A 102 -13.57 1.75 -4.10
C ASN A 102 -12.18 1.47 -3.52
N GLN A 103 -11.24 0.98 -4.34
CA GLN A 103 -9.92 0.52 -3.90
C GLN A 103 -8.78 1.43 -4.35
N LEU A 104 -9.08 2.68 -4.73
CA LEU A 104 -8.08 3.62 -5.22
C LEU A 104 -6.92 3.84 -4.22
N ALA A 105 -7.23 3.86 -2.92
CA ALA A 105 -6.23 3.97 -1.86
C ALA A 105 -5.24 2.80 -1.84
N ASP A 106 -5.71 1.59 -2.18
CA ASP A 106 -4.84 0.43 -2.26
C ASP A 106 -3.99 0.42 -3.53
N ILE A 107 -4.49 1.00 -4.62
CA ILE A 107 -3.71 1.20 -5.84
C ILE A 107 -2.52 2.12 -5.57
N TYR A 108 -2.70 3.21 -4.81
CA TYR A 108 -1.58 4.07 -4.42
C TYR A 108 -0.46 3.32 -3.67
N LYS A 109 -0.78 2.26 -2.93
CA LYS A 109 0.23 1.41 -2.24
C LYS A 109 1.03 0.53 -3.21
N LEU A 110 0.50 0.31 -4.41
CA LEU A 110 1.11 -0.52 -5.45
C LEU A 110 1.92 0.29 -6.46
N LEU A 111 1.76 1.61 -6.47
CA LEU A 111 2.52 2.47 -7.37
C LEU A 111 3.99 2.51 -6.94
N GLU A 112 4.86 2.13 -7.86
CA GLU A 112 6.28 2.40 -7.74
C GLU A 112 6.59 3.72 -8.44
N VAL A 113 7.41 4.56 -7.82
CA VAL A 113 7.81 5.83 -8.39
C VAL A 113 9.32 5.95 -8.47
N LYS A 114 9.80 6.42 -9.61
CA LYS A 114 11.20 6.72 -9.88
C LYS A 114 11.28 8.09 -10.50
N SER A 115 12.38 8.81 -10.27
CA SER A 115 12.63 10.08 -10.94
C SER A 115 14.00 10.11 -11.57
N ARG A 116 14.12 10.79 -12.70
CA ARG A 116 15.39 11.10 -13.34
C ARG A 116 15.47 12.59 -13.62
N LEU A 117 16.57 13.19 -13.18
CA LEU A 117 16.91 14.55 -13.50
C LEU A 117 17.83 14.56 -14.73
N PHE A 118 17.41 15.29 -15.74
CA PHE A 118 18.20 15.67 -16.90
C PHE A 118 18.44 17.18 -16.84
N ASP A 119 19.37 17.69 -17.64
CA ASP A 119 19.79 19.10 -17.61
C ASP A 119 18.62 20.11 -17.68
N LYS A 120 17.51 19.74 -18.33
CA LYS A 120 16.33 20.60 -18.50
C LYS A 120 15.03 19.99 -18.01
N TYR A 121 15.02 18.71 -17.62
CA TYR A 121 13.79 17.97 -17.36
C TYR A 121 13.91 17.15 -16.08
N PHE A 122 12.89 17.25 -15.25
CA PHE A 122 12.67 16.32 -14.15
C PHE A 122 11.55 15.36 -14.57
N ILE A 123 11.92 14.13 -14.89
CA ILE A 123 10.99 13.11 -15.36
C ILE A 123 10.64 12.20 -14.19
N ILE A 124 9.35 12.02 -13.95
CA ILE A 124 8.82 11.12 -12.93
C ILE A 124 8.17 9.95 -13.66
N GLU A 125 8.64 8.75 -13.37
CA GLU A 125 8.12 7.50 -13.88
C GLU A 125 7.31 6.85 -12.75
N ILE A 126 6.00 6.68 -12.98
CA ILE A 126 5.09 6.00 -12.06
C ILE A 126 4.68 4.70 -12.74
N THR A 127 4.98 3.58 -12.12
CA THR A 127 4.67 2.25 -12.64
C THR A 127 3.70 1.52 -11.72
N LEU A 128 2.68 0.91 -12.31
CA LEU A 128 1.73 0.04 -11.62
C LEU A 128 2.00 -1.42 -12.03
N PRO A 129 2.21 -2.34 -11.08
CA PRO A 129 2.32 -3.76 -11.42
C PRO A 129 0.98 -4.29 -11.91
N LEU A 130 1.02 -5.05 -13.00
CA LEU A 130 -0.13 -5.81 -13.50
C LEU A 130 -0.13 -7.22 -12.90
N THR A 131 -1.31 -7.78 -12.71
CA THR A 131 -1.49 -9.13 -12.19
C THR A 131 -1.93 -10.08 -13.30
N GLY A 132 -1.45 -11.32 -13.24
CA GLY A 132 -1.97 -12.38 -14.08
C GLY A 132 -3.44 -12.68 -13.77
N ASP A 133 -4.14 -13.26 -14.74
CA ASP A 133 -5.55 -13.64 -14.67
C ASP A 133 -5.89 -14.75 -13.65
N THR A 134 -4.87 -15.42 -13.11
CA THR A 134 -5.04 -16.62 -12.30
C THR A 134 -4.68 -16.34 -10.84
N PRO A 135 -5.68 -16.15 -9.96
CA PRO A 135 -5.43 -15.95 -8.54
C PRO A 135 -5.02 -17.27 -7.87
N PHE A 136 -4.20 -17.15 -6.83
CA PHE A 136 -3.73 -18.26 -6.01
C PHE A 136 -4.22 -18.12 -4.57
N THR A 137 -4.70 -19.22 -4.00
CA THR A 137 -4.98 -19.31 -2.57
C THR A 137 -3.74 -19.81 -1.85
N ILE A 138 -3.31 -19.07 -0.83
CA ILE A 138 -2.14 -19.41 -0.03
C ILE A 138 -2.59 -20.25 1.18
N TYR A 139 -1.98 -21.43 1.32
CA TYR A 139 -2.18 -22.34 2.45
C TYR A 139 -0.92 -22.39 3.29
N LYS A 140 -1.06 -22.26 4.61
CA LYS A 140 0.03 -22.51 5.55
C LYS A 140 0.16 -24.00 5.81
N THR A 141 1.34 -24.54 5.60
CA THR A 141 1.62 -25.96 5.80
C THR A 141 1.94 -26.22 7.27
N ILE A 142 1.06 -26.95 7.96
CA ILE A 142 1.27 -27.35 9.37
C ILE A 142 1.23 -28.88 9.43
N PRO A 143 2.38 -29.56 9.55
CA PRO A 143 2.38 -31.01 9.63
C PRO A 143 1.87 -31.45 11.00
N ILE A 144 0.81 -32.27 11.00
CA ILE A 144 0.19 -32.78 12.22
C ILE A 144 0.93 -34.05 12.67
N PRO A 145 1.53 -34.06 13.88
CA PRO A 145 2.21 -35.24 14.39
C PRO A 145 1.21 -36.35 14.73
N MET A 146 1.55 -37.57 14.35
CA MET A 146 0.91 -38.78 14.85
C MET A 146 1.66 -39.28 16.08
N ILE A 147 0.96 -39.33 17.21
CA ILE A 147 1.53 -39.80 18.47
C ILE A 147 1.51 -41.33 18.48
N LYS A 148 2.67 -41.95 18.74
CA LYS A 148 2.83 -43.39 18.92
C LYS A 148 3.06 -43.75 20.38
N ASN A 149 2.88 -45.03 20.68
CA ASN A 149 3.24 -45.61 21.98
C ASN A 149 4.72 -45.31 22.27
N ASN A 150 5.05 -44.98 23.53
CA ASN A 150 6.38 -44.55 24.02
C ASN A 150 6.74 -43.07 23.83
N ASN A 151 5.76 -42.16 23.83
CA ASN A 151 6.00 -40.71 23.78
C ASN A 151 6.83 -40.27 22.56
N GLN A 152 6.67 -40.98 21.44
CA GLN A 152 7.26 -40.64 20.16
C GLN A 152 6.19 -40.04 19.24
N SER A 153 6.57 -39.04 18.45
CA SER A 153 5.71 -38.47 17.42
C SER A 153 6.33 -38.67 16.05
N ILE A 154 5.51 -39.11 15.09
CA ILE A 154 5.86 -39.18 13.69
C ILE A 154 5.21 -38.02 12.96
N THR A 155 6.02 -37.22 12.28
CA THR A 155 5.57 -36.03 11.56
C THR A 155 5.98 -36.12 10.11
N MET A 156 5.11 -35.69 9.20
CA MET A 156 5.45 -35.60 7.79
C MET A 156 6.42 -34.43 7.56
N LYS A 157 7.52 -34.69 6.86
CA LYS A 157 8.43 -33.62 6.44
C LYS A 157 7.79 -32.82 5.32
N THR A 158 7.73 -31.51 5.49
CA THR A 158 7.22 -30.56 4.51
C THR A 158 8.39 -29.85 3.82
N ASN A 159 8.25 -29.56 2.53
CA ASN A 159 9.32 -28.89 1.78
C ASN A 159 9.17 -27.36 1.77
N SER A 160 8.02 -26.85 2.22
CA SER A 160 7.68 -25.42 2.21
C SER A 160 6.77 -25.05 3.37
N GLU A 161 6.88 -23.81 3.83
CA GLU A 161 6.05 -23.25 4.92
C GLU A 161 4.65 -22.87 4.42
N TYR A 162 4.57 -22.45 3.16
CA TYR A 162 3.32 -22.12 2.49
C TYR A 162 3.26 -22.70 1.10
N VAL A 163 2.05 -22.97 0.65
CA VAL A 163 1.74 -23.42 -0.71
C VAL A 163 0.69 -22.49 -1.29
N ALA A 164 1.00 -21.88 -2.43
CA ALA A 164 0.02 -21.20 -3.25
C ALA A 164 -0.54 -22.17 -4.28
N VAL A 165 -1.87 -22.31 -4.35
CA VAL A 165 -2.57 -23.19 -5.30
C VAL A 165 -3.56 -22.36 -6.10
N ASN A 166 -3.58 -22.54 -7.42
CA ASN A 166 -4.56 -21.83 -8.24
C ASN A 166 -5.99 -22.33 -7.96
N VAL A 167 -6.98 -21.51 -8.30
CA VAL A 167 -8.42 -21.83 -8.05
C VAL A 167 -8.81 -23.20 -8.63
N ARG A 168 -8.24 -23.58 -9.78
CA ARG A 168 -8.54 -24.84 -10.48
C ARG A 168 -7.80 -26.06 -9.91
N LYS A 169 -6.89 -25.88 -8.94
CA LYS A 169 -6.01 -26.93 -8.38
C LYS A 169 -5.22 -27.69 -9.44
N GLU A 170 -4.74 -26.97 -10.44
CA GLU A 170 -3.92 -27.49 -11.54
C GLU A 170 -2.45 -27.10 -11.40
N THR A 171 -2.19 -25.96 -10.78
CA THR A 171 -0.84 -25.43 -10.58
C THR A 171 -0.62 -25.01 -9.14
N TYR A 172 0.64 -25.12 -8.72
CA TYR A 172 1.06 -24.74 -7.38
C TYR A 172 2.42 -24.05 -7.38
N MET A 173 2.70 -23.35 -6.29
CA MET A 173 3.97 -22.72 -6.00
C MET A 173 4.30 -22.90 -4.52
N GLN A 174 5.58 -23.16 -4.22
CA GLN A 174 6.08 -23.32 -2.86
C GLN A 174 6.69 -22.01 -2.36
N LEU A 175 6.23 -21.57 -1.20
CA LEU A 175 6.54 -20.27 -0.61
C LEU A 175 7.10 -20.43 0.81
N THR A 176 7.90 -19.46 1.19
CA THR A 176 8.49 -19.26 2.52
C THR A 176 7.90 -18.02 3.16
N ASN A 177 8.11 -17.82 4.46
CA ASN A 177 7.77 -16.56 5.12
C ASN A 177 8.42 -15.35 4.41
N SER A 178 9.70 -15.46 4.02
CA SER A 178 10.42 -14.37 3.35
C SER A 178 9.79 -14.02 2.00
N ASP A 179 9.28 -14.99 1.24
CA ASP A 179 8.60 -14.69 -0.02
C ASP A 179 7.35 -13.82 0.20
N LEU A 180 6.62 -14.06 1.29
CA LEU A 180 5.41 -13.30 1.63
C LEU A 180 5.71 -11.91 2.21
N GLU A 181 6.85 -11.73 2.87
CA GLU A 181 7.29 -10.43 3.39
C GLU A 181 7.60 -9.42 2.27
N HIS A 182 8.01 -9.91 1.10
CA HIS A 182 8.25 -9.07 -0.08
C HIS A 182 6.97 -8.79 -0.89
N CYS A 183 5.84 -9.38 -0.53
CA CYS A 183 4.56 -9.09 -1.16
C CYS A 183 3.93 -7.81 -0.61
N ILE A 184 3.24 -7.07 -1.48
CA ILE A 184 2.46 -5.92 -1.06
C ILE A 184 1.10 -6.41 -0.56
N LYS A 185 0.79 -6.07 0.69
CA LYS A 185 -0.49 -6.40 1.32
C LYS A 185 -1.52 -5.31 1.02
N ILE A 186 -2.49 -5.63 0.17
CA ILE A 186 -3.56 -4.72 -0.25
C ILE A 186 -4.70 -4.74 0.77
N GLU A 187 -5.14 -5.94 1.13
CA GLU A 187 -6.22 -6.19 2.10
C GLU A 187 -5.75 -7.16 3.19
N PRO A 188 -6.50 -7.38 4.30
CA PRO A 188 -6.08 -8.25 5.39
C PRO A 188 -5.63 -9.66 4.97
N ARG A 189 -6.12 -10.19 3.85
CA ARG A 189 -5.83 -11.53 3.31
C ARG A 189 -5.45 -11.55 1.84
N THR A 190 -5.19 -10.40 1.24
CA THR A 190 -4.91 -10.27 -0.21
C THR A 190 -3.52 -9.70 -0.39
N TYR A 191 -2.72 -10.41 -1.18
CA TYR A 191 -1.31 -10.09 -1.42
C TYR A 191 -1.09 -9.99 -2.92
N VAL A 192 -0.34 -8.98 -3.34
CA VAL A 192 0.22 -8.90 -4.69
C VAL A 192 1.72 -9.11 -4.58
N CYS A 193 2.20 -10.12 -5.29
CA CYS A 193 3.56 -10.60 -5.17
C CYS A 193 4.24 -10.63 -6.53
N SER A 194 5.46 -10.10 -6.61
CA SER A 194 6.35 -10.28 -7.75
C SER A 194 7.31 -11.43 -7.46
N LEU A 195 6.84 -12.67 -7.64
CA LEU A 195 7.60 -13.87 -7.29
C LEU A 195 8.36 -14.42 -8.49
N ASN A 196 9.68 -14.44 -8.39
CA ASN A 196 10.56 -15.13 -9.33
C ASN A 196 10.62 -16.64 -9.05
N LYS A 197 9.44 -17.29 -8.97
CA LYS A 197 9.34 -18.73 -8.73
C LYS A 197 8.51 -19.41 -9.80
N PRO A 198 8.92 -20.60 -10.26
CA PRO A 198 8.17 -21.33 -11.26
C PRO A 198 6.87 -21.87 -10.67
N THR A 199 5.77 -21.67 -11.39
CA THR A 199 4.53 -22.41 -11.17
C THR A 199 4.69 -23.84 -11.68
N ARG A 200 4.33 -24.83 -10.87
CA ARG A 200 4.45 -26.25 -11.21
C ARG A 200 3.08 -26.88 -11.40
N ASN A 201 2.98 -27.85 -12.30
CA ASN A 201 1.74 -28.59 -12.54
C ASN A 201 1.51 -29.66 -11.45
N MET A 202 0.29 -29.72 -10.92
CA MET A 202 -0.12 -30.67 -9.88
C MET A 202 -0.40 -32.08 -10.41
N ARG A 203 -0.62 -32.27 -11.72
CA ARG A 203 -0.90 -33.57 -12.35
C ARG A 203 0.34 -34.48 -12.51
N ASN A 204 1.53 -33.99 -12.16
CA ASN A 204 2.75 -34.78 -12.24
C ASN A 204 2.83 -35.79 -11.06
N HIS A 205 3.35 -36.99 -11.30
CA HIS A 205 3.43 -38.06 -10.28
C HIS A 205 4.46 -37.80 -9.17
N GLN A 206 5.22 -36.69 -9.25
CA GLN A 206 6.22 -36.27 -8.27
C GLN A 206 5.84 -34.95 -7.60
N ILE A 207 4.68 -34.93 -6.93
CA ILE A 207 4.28 -33.78 -6.12
C ILE A 207 4.79 -33.91 -4.67
N PRO A 208 5.20 -32.80 -4.03
CA PRO A 208 5.49 -32.77 -2.61
C PRO A 208 4.26 -33.15 -1.78
N CYS A 209 4.48 -33.66 -0.57
CA CYS A 209 3.42 -34.25 0.23
C CYS A 209 2.41 -33.23 0.75
N GLU A 210 2.87 -32.01 1.04
CA GLU A 210 1.97 -30.91 1.38
C GLU A 210 0.99 -30.58 0.25
N ILE A 211 1.37 -30.83 -1.01
CA ILE A 211 0.53 -30.58 -2.19
C ILE A 211 -0.53 -31.68 -2.33
N GLY A 212 -0.11 -32.95 -2.23
CA GLY A 212 -1.06 -34.07 -2.34
C GLY A 212 -2.09 -34.10 -1.21
N ALA A 213 -1.71 -33.61 -0.02
CA ALA A 213 -2.65 -33.43 1.08
C ALA A 213 -3.78 -32.43 0.76
N ILE A 214 -3.51 -31.40 -0.04
CA ILE A 214 -4.51 -30.39 -0.44
C ILE A 214 -5.41 -30.90 -1.59
N THR A 215 -4.87 -31.74 -2.47
CA THR A 215 -5.58 -32.26 -3.65
C THR A 215 -6.22 -33.63 -3.45
N ASN A 216 -6.07 -34.22 -2.26
CA ASN A 216 -6.56 -35.57 -1.94
C ASN A 216 -6.04 -36.65 -2.91
N ILE A 217 -4.82 -36.45 -3.42
CA ILE A 217 -4.14 -37.42 -4.30
C ILE A 217 -3.32 -38.36 -3.42
N THR A 218 -3.44 -39.66 -3.66
CA THR A 218 -2.68 -40.70 -2.95
C THR A 218 -1.18 -40.54 -3.22
N LEU A 219 -0.43 -40.15 -2.20
CA LEU A 219 1.01 -39.90 -2.28
C LEU A 219 1.80 -41.19 -2.06
N SER A 220 2.63 -41.58 -3.03
CA SER A 220 3.38 -42.85 -2.98
C SER A 220 4.70 -42.77 -2.21
N LYS A 221 5.25 -41.58 -1.92
CA LYS A 221 6.60 -41.42 -1.31
C LYS A 221 6.76 -40.18 -0.40
N CYS A 222 6.02 -40.13 0.70
CA CYS A 222 6.24 -39.12 1.73
C CYS A 222 7.33 -39.49 2.71
N ILE A 223 8.16 -38.52 3.06
CA ILE A 223 9.22 -38.68 4.07
C ILE A 223 8.63 -38.28 5.41
N TYR A 224 8.81 -39.15 6.40
CA TYR A 224 8.39 -38.92 7.78
C TYR A 224 9.61 -38.87 8.69
N THR A 225 9.55 -38.02 9.70
CA THR A 225 10.56 -37.94 10.76
C THR A 225 9.95 -38.40 12.07
N SER A 226 10.74 -39.14 12.85
CA SER A 226 10.38 -39.57 14.20
C SER A 226 11.15 -38.74 15.21
N GLU A 227 10.44 -38.09 16.13
CA GLU A 227 11.03 -37.27 17.19
C GLU A 227 10.36 -37.56 18.54
N SER A 228 11.01 -37.16 19.64
CA SER A 228 10.38 -37.19 20.97
C SER A 228 9.16 -36.28 20.97
N CYS A 229 8.03 -36.80 21.43
CA CYS A 229 6.80 -36.04 21.45
C CYS A 229 6.91 -34.89 22.45
N ASN A 230 6.62 -33.68 21.98
CA ASN A 230 6.51 -32.48 22.79
C ASN A 230 5.11 -31.87 22.63
N ASN A 231 4.56 -31.36 23.72
CA ASN A 231 3.29 -30.63 23.68
C ASN A 231 3.48 -29.35 22.85
N LYS A 232 2.62 -29.11 21.87
CA LYS A 232 2.69 -27.95 20.96
C LYS A 232 1.35 -27.24 20.91
N TRP A 233 1.42 -25.90 20.85
CA TRP A 233 0.27 -25.03 20.64
C TRP A 233 0.57 -24.12 19.45
N ILE A 234 -0.27 -24.19 18.43
CA ILE A 234 -0.08 -23.46 17.18
C ILE A 234 -1.31 -22.59 16.97
N THR A 235 -1.12 -21.27 16.97
CA THR A 235 -2.17 -20.31 16.65
C THR A 235 -2.60 -20.46 15.19
N LEU A 236 -3.91 -20.61 14.97
CA LEU A 236 -4.48 -20.67 13.63
C LEU A 236 -4.88 -19.28 13.13
N GLN A 237 -5.17 -19.18 11.82
CA GLN A 237 -5.55 -17.91 11.19
C GLN A 237 -6.91 -17.37 11.70
N LYS A 238 -7.80 -18.26 12.16
CA LYS A 238 -9.06 -17.88 12.78
C LYS A 238 -8.77 -17.33 14.20
N PRO A 239 -9.31 -16.16 14.58
CA PRO A 239 -9.12 -15.62 15.93
C PRO A 239 -9.53 -16.63 16.99
N ASN A 240 -8.86 -16.61 18.14
CA ASN A 240 -9.16 -17.47 19.29
C ASN A 240 -9.21 -18.96 18.97
N THR A 241 -8.41 -19.40 17.99
CA THR A 241 -8.36 -20.79 17.56
C THR A 241 -6.91 -21.30 17.57
N TRP A 242 -6.70 -22.47 18.16
CA TRP A 242 -5.39 -23.10 18.30
C TRP A 242 -5.45 -24.57 17.87
N LEU A 243 -4.44 -25.03 17.16
CA LEU A 243 -4.13 -26.44 17.02
C LEU A 243 -3.25 -26.85 18.19
N TYR A 244 -3.69 -27.81 18.97
CA TYR A 244 -2.93 -28.36 20.09
C TYR A 244 -2.48 -29.78 19.78
N VAL A 245 -1.29 -30.13 20.26
CA VAL A 245 -0.74 -31.48 20.27
C VAL A 245 -0.36 -31.81 21.71
N CYS A 246 -0.93 -32.88 22.22
CA CYS A 246 -0.77 -33.34 23.59
C CYS A 246 -0.27 -34.78 23.58
N CYS A 247 1.00 -34.95 23.95
CA CYS A 247 1.68 -36.24 23.99
C CYS A 247 1.13 -37.16 25.08
N THR A 248 0.70 -36.55 26.17
CA THR A 248 -0.05 -37.13 27.27
C THR A 248 -1.28 -36.25 27.55
N ASP A 249 -1.99 -36.48 28.64
CA ASP A 249 -3.12 -35.65 29.04
C ASP A 249 -2.66 -34.23 29.38
N CYS A 250 -3.00 -33.25 28.53
CA CYS A 250 -2.81 -31.84 28.82
C CYS A 250 -3.95 -31.34 29.70
N GLN A 251 -3.62 -30.65 30.79
CA GLN A 251 -4.60 -29.94 31.61
C GLN A 251 -4.76 -28.51 31.09
N LEU A 252 -5.97 -28.18 30.63
CA LEU A 252 -6.35 -26.86 30.18
C LEU A 252 -7.09 -26.13 31.30
N GLN A 253 -6.59 -24.97 31.71
CA GLN A 253 -7.32 -24.06 32.58
C GLN A 253 -8.01 -22.99 31.75
N ILE A 254 -9.34 -22.93 31.82
CA ILE A 254 -10.18 -21.97 31.12
C ILE A 254 -10.74 -21.00 32.16
N ILE A 255 -10.46 -19.71 31.99
CA ILE A 255 -10.89 -18.65 32.90
C ILE A 255 -11.90 -17.77 32.15
N CYS A 256 -13.17 -17.79 32.59
CA CYS A 256 -14.24 -16.96 32.05
C CYS A 256 -14.93 -16.21 33.20
N GLU A 257 -14.99 -14.89 33.15
CA GLU A 257 -15.73 -14.04 34.11
C GLU A 257 -15.47 -14.39 35.59
N GLY A 258 -14.21 -14.69 35.93
CA GLY A 258 -13.79 -15.05 37.29
C GLY A 258 -14.05 -16.51 37.70
N ARG A 259 -14.63 -17.35 36.82
CA ARG A 259 -14.76 -18.79 37.01
C ARG A 259 -13.62 -19.53 36.32
N MET A 260 -12.94 -20.40 37.06
CA MET A 260 -11.89 -21.28 36.53
C MET A 260 -12.48 -22.68 36.33
N THR A 261 -12.34 -23.22 35.13
CA THR A 261 -12.66 -24.62 34.82
C THR A 261 -11.42 -25.31 34.29
N THR A 262 -11.17 -26.55 34.74
CA THR A 262 -10.05 -27.36 34.26
C THR A 262 -10.58 -28.50 33.41
N LYS A 263 -10.01 -28.70 32.22
CA LYS A 263 -10.38 -29.77 31.30
C LYS A 263 -9.15 -30.50 30.80
N ALA A 264 -9.17 -31.82 30.88
CA ALA A 264 -8.14 -32.65 30.26
C ALA A 264 -8.41 -32.80 28.75
N ILE A 265 -7.40 -32.55 27.93
CA ILE A 265 -7.42 -32.79 26.48
C ILE A 265 -6.32 -33.78 26.11
N ARG A 266 -6.58 -34.57 25.08
CA ARG A 266 -5.70 -35.66 24.63
C ARG A 266 -5.40 -35.56 23.15
N SER A 267 -4.27 -36.13 22.75
CA SER A 267 -3.88 -36.29 21.35
C SER A 267 -3.78 -34.93 20.64
N THR A 268 -4.16 -34.87 19.37
CA THR A 268 -4.16 -33.65 18.55
C THR A 268 -5.59 -33.19 18.28
N GLY A 269 -5.84 -31.89 18.35
CA GLY A 269 -7.14 -31.32 18.03
C GLY A 269 -7.12 -29.81 17.84
N ILE A 270 -8.27 -29.25 17.48
CA ILE A 270 -8.47 -27.80 17.35
C ILE A 270 -9.29 -27.32 18.54
N LEU A 271 -8.77 -26.33 19.25
CA LEU A 271 -9.47 -25.61 20.32
C LEU A 271 -9.95 -24.27 19.76
N GLU A 272 -11.24 -23.99 19.87
CA GLU A 272 -11.83 -22.69 19.54
C GLU A 272 -12.47 -22.10 20.81
N ALA A 273 -11.98 -20.95 21.26
CA ALA A 273 -12.60 -20.21 22.34
C ALA A 273 -13.65 -19.24 21.77
N LYS A 274 -14.91 -19.47 22.12
CA LYS A 274 -16.03 -18.61 21.75
C LYS A 274 -16.42 -17.75 22.94
N LYS A 275 -16.78 -16.50 22.67
CA LYS A 275 -17.47 -15.66 23.62
C LYS A 275 -18.95 -16.04 23.55
N ASP A 276 -19.59 -16.32 24.68
CA ASP A 276 -21.03 -16.47 24.71
C ASP A 276 -21.66 -15.12 24.30
N ALA A 277 -22.64 -15.18 23.40
CA ALA A 277 -23.31 -14.02 22.82
C ALA A 277 -24.33 -13.42 23.80
#